data_AF-A0A0D7WTR8-F1
#
_entry.id   AF-A0A0D7WTR8-F1
#
_cell.length_a   1.000
_cell.length_b   1.000
_cell.length_c   1.000
_cell.angle_alpha   90.00
_cell.angle_beta   90.00
_cell.angle_gamma   90.00
#
_symmetry.space_group_name_H-M   'P 1'
#
loop_
_entity.id
_entity.type
_entity.pdbx_description
1 polymer ?
#
loop_
_entity_poly.entity_id
_entity_poly.type
_entity_poly.pdbx_seq_one_letter_code
_entity_poly.pdbx_strand_id
1 'polypeptide(L)' 'MNNHEQQLFLQFYNNLAPAVQRDIKHYLFVYDMYLDEQDPKARGTLLMEMHMLERKYNLEVTHGNKNKQR' A
#
# COMPACT_ATOMS: atom_id res chain seq x y z
N MET A 1 4.52 -14.06 -11.54
CA MET A 1 4.01 -14.96 -10.48
C MET A 1 3.46 -16.19 -11.15
N ASN A 2 3.87 -17.38 -10.71
CA ASN A 2 3.25 -18.62 -11.15
C ASN A 2 1.88 -18.79 -10.46
N ASN A 3 0.96 -19.50 -11.11
CA ASN A 3 -0.43 -19.69 -10.66
C ASN A 3 -0.53 -20.18 -9.19
N HIS A 4 0.45 -20.96 -8.74
CA HIS A 4 0.53 -21.47 -7.37
C HIS A 4 0.79 -20.36 -6.32
N GLU A 5 1.66 -19.40 -6.61
CA GLU A 5 1.98 -18.29 -5.69
C GLU A 5 0.78 -17.37 -5.52
N GLN A 6 0.04 -17.14 -6.60
CA GLN A 6 -1.21 -16.36 -6.54
C GLN A 6 -2.26 -17.05 -5.70
N GLN A 7 -2.42 -18.37 -5.84
CA GLN A 7 -3.36 -19.14 -5.03
C GLN A 7 -2.99 -19.11 -3.54
N LEU A 8 -1.72 -19.25 -3.20
CA LEU A 8 -1.24 -19.16 -1.81
C LEU A 8 -1.48 -17.76 -1.23
N PHE A 9 -1.19 -16.70 -2.01
CA PHE A 9 -1.47 -15.34 -1.60
C PHE A 9 -2.96 -15.09 -1.36
N LEU A 10 -3.82 -15.57 -2.25
CA LEU A 10 -5.28 -15.45 -2.11
C LEU A 10 -5.79 -16.21 -0.88
N GLN A 11 -5.28 -17.40 -0.62
CA GLN A 11 -5.62 -18.16 0.60
C GLN A 11 -5.21 -17.38 1.86
N PHE A 12 -3.98 -16.86 1.91
CA PHE A 12 -3.52 -16.04 3.02
C PHE A 12 -4.41 -14.81 3.21
N TYR A 13 -4.66 -14.07 2.13
CA TYR A 13 -5.49 -12.87 2.13
C TYR A 13 -6.91 -13.14 2.64
N ASN A 14 -7.54 -14.21 2.14
CA ASN A 14 -8.90 -14.59 2.52
C ASN A 14 -9.03 -15.01 3.99
N ASN A 15 -7.93 -15.46 4.61
CA ASN A 15 -7.88 -15.81 6.03
C ASN A 15 -7.66 -14.59 6.95
N LEU A 16 -7.39 -13.41 6.42
CA LEU A 16 -7.27 -12.19 7.21
C LEU A 16 -8.63 -11.71 7.70
N ALA A 17 -8.67 -11.04 8.85
CA ALA A 17 -9.88 -10.41 9.33
C ALA A 17 -10.45 -9.41 8.30
N PRO A 18 -11.78 -9.29 8.14
CA PRO A 18 -12.39 -8.40 7.14
C PRO A 18 -11.93 -6.94 7.23
N ALA A 19 -11.63 -6.46 8.44
CA ALA A 19 -11.05 -5.13 8.65
C ALA A 19 -9.67 -5.00 7.99
N VAL A 20 -8.80 -5.99 8.19
CA VAL A 20 -7.45 -6.01 7.61
C VAL A 20 -7.51 -6.11 6.08
N GLN A 21 -8.42 -6.93 5.54
CA GLN A 21 -8.64 -7.02 4.10
C GLN A 21 -9.03 -5.66 3.49
N ARG A 22 -9.89 -4.91 4.19
CA ARG A 22 -10.32 -3.57 3.79
C ARG A 22 -9.16 -2.58 3.82
N ASP A 23 -8.38 -2.60 4.90
CA ASP A 23 -7.22 -1.73 5.05
C ASP A 23 -6.17 -1.98 3.96
N ILE A 24 -5.91 -3.25 3.60
CA ILE A 24 -5.02 -3.60 2.49
C ILE A 24 -5.56 -3.07 1.16
N LYS A 25 -6.85 -3.28 0.86
CA LYS A 25 -7.46 -2.76 -0.38
C LYS A 25 -7.37 -1.24 -0.46
N HIS A 26 -7.66 -0.58 0.65
CA HIS A 26 -7.60 0.87 0.74
C HIS A 26 -6.17 1.39 0.57
N TYR A 27 -5.19 0.77 1.24
CA TYR A 27 -3.77 1.09 1.08
C TYR A 27 -3.32 0.96 -0.38
N LEU A 28 -3.64 -0.16 -1.04
CA LEU A 28 -3.30 -0.38 -2.45
C LEU A 28 -3.94 0.66 -3.37
N PHE A 29 -5.19 1.02 -3.11
CA PHE A 29 -5.90 2.05 -3.87
C PHE A 29 -5.27 3.44 -3.70
N VAL A 30 -4.96 3.84 -2.47
CA VAL A 30 -4.30 5.14 -2.19
C VAL A 30 -2.90 5.18 -2.78
N TYR A 31 -2.17 4.06 -2.72
CA TYR A 31 -0.83 3.96 -3.31
C TYR A 31 -0.86 4.11 -4.83
N ASP A 32 -1.81 3.46 -5.51
CA ASP A 32 -2.01 3.59 -6.96
C ASP A 32 -2.28 5.05 -7.33
N MET A 33 -3.20 5.72 -6.62
CA MET A 33 -3.46 7.15 -6.81
C MET A 33 -2.23 8.02 -6.54
N TYR A 34 -1.44 7.70 -5.52
CA TYR A 34 -0.23 8.45 -5.16
C TYR A 34 0.84 8.40 -6.26
N LEU A 35 0.93 7.30 -7.02
CA LEU A 35 1.88 7.16 -8.11
C LEU A 35 1.54 8.09 -9.28
N ASP A 36 0.25 8.26 -9.57
CA ASP A 36 -0.24 9.07 -10.69
C ASP A 36 -0.40 10.55 -10.34
N GLU A 37 -0.58 10.89 -9.05
CA GLU A 37 -0.82 12.26 -8.58
C GLU A 37 0.39 13.19 -8.80
N GLN A 38 0.12 14.31 -9.46
CA GLN A 38 1.11 15.33 -9.81
C GLN A 38 1.03 16.55 -8.90
N ASP A 39 -0.14 16.83 -8.31
CA ASP A 39 -0.29 17.94 -7.37
C ASP A 39 0.43 17.62 -6.04
N PRO A 40 1.43 18.40 -5.63
CA PRO A 40 2.21 18.12 -4.42
C PRO A 40 1.34 18.08 -3.14
N LYS A 41 0.27 18.87 -3.10
CA LYS A 41 -0.62 18.96 -1.94
C LYS A 41 -1.54 17.74 -1.83
N ALA A 42 -2.16 17.34 -2.92
CA ALA A 42 -2.94 16.10 -3.01
C ALA A 42 -2.04 14.88 -2.71
N ARG A 43 -0.85 14.84 -3.30
CA ARG A 43 0.15 13.81 -3.05
C ARG A 43 0.58 13.72 -1.57
N GLY A 44 0.72 14.86 -0.90
CA GLY A 44 0.97 14.92 0.54
C GLY A 44 -0.17 14.33 1.38
N THR A 45 -1.42 14.56 0.96
CA THR A 45 -2.60 13.98 1.62
C THR A 45 -2.63 12.47 1.49
N LEU A 46 -2.42 11.94 0.28
CA LEU A 46 -2.36 10.51 0.02
C LEU A 46 -1.23 9.83 0.81
N LEU A 47 -0.07 10.48 0.89
CA LEU A 47 1.06 10.01 1.70
C LEU A 47 0.71 9.92 3.19
N MET A 48 0.02 10.92 3.73
CA MET A 48 -0.42 10.91 5.12
C MET A 48 -1.41 9.77 5.40
N GLU A 49 -2.31 9.49 4.45
CA GLU A 49 -3.28 8.39 4.54
C GLU A 49 -2.60 7.02 4.57
N MET A 50 -1.60 6.80 3.70
CA MET A 50 -0.76 5.59 3.75
C MET A 50 -0.01 5.46 5.09
N HIS A 51 0.56 6.55 5.60
CA HIS A 51 1.27 6.54 6.89
C HIS A 51 0.36 6.22 8.08
N MET A 52 -0.92 6.60 8.04
CA MET A 52 -1.88 6.21 9.10
C MET A 52 -2.07 4.70 9.15
N LEU A 53 -2.20 4.05 7.99
CA LEU A 53 -2.32 2.60 7.89
C LEU A 53 -1.02 1.89 8.28
N GLU A 54 0.14 2.42 7.88
CA GLU A 54 1.43 1.85 8.28
C GLU A 54 1.64 1.85 9.78
N ARG A 55 1.33 2.97 10.44
CA ARG A 55 1.40 3.05 11.91
C ARG A 55 0.44 2.09 12.58
N LYS A 56 -0.78 1.92 12.04
CA LYS A 56 -1.76 0.96 12.56
C LYS A 56 -1.19 -0.48 12.63
N TYR A 57 -0.30 -0.82 11.70
CA TYR A 57 0.32 -2.14 11.60
C TYR A 57 1.80 -2.17 12.03
N ASN A 58 2.32 -1.09 12.64
CA ASN A 58 3.74 -0.95 13.02
C ASN A 58 4.71 -1.24 11.87
N LEU A 59 4.39 -0.77 10.67
CA LEU A 59 5.22 -0.95 9.47
C LEU A 59 6.21 0.21 9.33
N GLU A 60 7.45 -0.10 9.00
CA GLU A 60 8.45 0.89 8.57
C GLU A 60 8.52 0.91 7.04
N VAL A 61 7.89 1.90 6.42
CA VAL A 61 7.83 2.04 4.95
C VAL A 61 8.44 3.38 4.52
N THR A 62 9.36 3.33 3.56
CA THR A 62 9.93 4.53 2.94
C THR A 62 9.23 4.80 1.61
N HIS A 63 8.44 5.87 1.55
CA HIS A 63 7.84 6.34 0.29
C HIS A 63 8.76 7.34 -0.40
N GLY A 64 9.33 6.95 -1.53
CA GLY A 64 10.18 7.82 -2.31
C GLY A 64 11.01 7.05 -3.32
N ASN A 65 11.17 7.64 -4.51
CA ASN A 65 12.00 7.09 -5.56
C ASN A 65 13.49 7.22 -5.15
N LYS A 66 14.06 6.18 -4.53
CA LYS A 66 15.51 6.10 -4.27
C LYS A 66 16.35 5.88 -5.54
N ASN A 67 15.77 6.02 -6.74
CA ASN A 67 16.53 6.14 -7.98
C ASN A 67 16.95 7.58 -8.27
N LYS A 68 17.62 8.21 -7.30
CA LYS A 68 18.72 9.16 -7.55
C LYS A 68 20.01 8.55 -6.99
N GLN A 69 20.32 7.32 -7.39
CA GLN A 69 21.68 6.83 -7.45
C GLN A 69 22.02 6.59 -8.92
N ARG A 70 22.45 7.65 -9.58
CA ARG A 70 23.55 7.69 -10.57
C ARG A 70 23.65 9.10 -11.16
#